data_AF-A0AAT9F7R0-F1
#
_entry.id   AF-A0AAT9F7R0-F1
#
_cell.length_a   1.000
_cell.length_b   1.000
_cell.length_c   1.000
_cell.angle_alpha   90.00
_cell.angle_beta   90.00
_cell.angle_gamma   90.00
#
_symmetry.space_group_name_H-M   'P 1'
#
loop_
_entity.id
_entity.type
_entity.pdbx_description
1 polymer ?
#
loop_
_entity_poly.entity_id
_entity_poly.type
_entity_poly.pdbx_seq_one_letter_code
_entity_poly.pdbx_strand_id
1 'polypeptide(L)'
;MTGLHVLTNNFNKTVALSEFGANCFLAFFVLLSLYIFKRAKNTSKIIQSLIFTLITFVAIVMFWGLMVAVSDDTPIMYINPISVLFDAVVETLNTKGSIFKSFVGVPYILGFQFLGSMSGFILFVAMFYLFKKIPSNYFENQTSVTLKEILFQNHNEKTLAFTIKETIFVFLLAITITMTPRIPHTYSLNHFTSVILNMIILFTILTISSYFNFFAFHIFLATGFAILNLILADDNKKKTQIIKHYFINLAITIAVPIIVALITIGIYKGGKHTYVY
;
A
#
# COMPACT_ATOMS: atom_id res chain seq x y z
N MET A 1 -15.35 1.64 18.98
CA MET A 1 -14.27 0.68 19.29
C MET A 1 -12.94 1.36 19.00
N THR A 2 -11.89 1.16 19.81
CA THR A 2 -10.55 1.66 19.45
C THR A 2 -10.03 0.94 18.20
N GLY A 3 -9.14 1.59 17.44
CA GLY A 3 -8.50 1.06 16.23
C GLY A 3 -8.03 -0.39 16.32
N LEU A 4 -7.54 -0.78 17.49
CA LEU A 4 -6.88 -2.05 17.71
C LEU A 4 -7.83 -3.21 18.02
N HIS A 5 -9.04 -2.96 18.53
CA HIS A 5 -9.99 -4.04 18.84
C HIS A 5 -10.44 -4.83 17.61
N VAL A 6 -10.40 -4.22 16.42
CA VAL A 6 -10.67 -4.90 15.15
C VAL A 6 -9.72 -6.08 14.93
N LEU A 7 -8.47 -5.97 15.38
CA LEU A 7 -7.46 -7.02 15.24
C LEU A 7 -7.70 -8.21 16.17
N THR A 8 -8.57 -8.05 17.16
CA THR A 8 -9.01 -9.12 18.08
C THR A 8 -10.26 -9.86 17.60
N ASN A 9 -10.94 -9.36 16.56
CA ASN A 9 -12.14 -9.95 15.99
C ASN A 9 -11.80 -10.85 14.79
N ASN A 10 -12.47 -11.99 14.68
CA ASN A 10 -12.30 -12.91 13.54
C ASN A 10 -12.76 -12.31 12.20
N PHE A 11 -13.76 -11.43 12.25
CA PHE A 11 -14.33 -10.82 11.05
C PHE A 11 -15.09 -9.54 11.39
N ASN A 12 -14.88 -8.48 10.60
CA ASN A 12 -15.70 -7.28 10.60
C ASN A 12 -16.05 -6.91 9.16
N LYS A 13 -17.35 -6.88 8.83
CA LYS A 13 -17.85 -6.64 7.47
C LYS A 13 -17.48 -5.25 6.95
N THR A 14 -17.61 -4.22 7.77
CA THR A 14 -17.31 -2.82 7.40
C THR A 14 -15.83 -2.67 7.06
N VAL A 15 -14.95 -3.25 7.88
CA VAL A 15 -13.50 -3.26 7.62
C VAL A 15 -13.17 -4.08 6.38
N ALA A 16 -13.76 -5.27 6.22
CA ALA A 16 -13.51 -6.11 5.04
C ALA A 16 -13.89 -5.40 3.72
N LEU A 17 -15.06 -4.75 3.67
CA LEU A 17 -15.52 -4.02 2.50
C LEU A 17 -14.67 -2.78 2.22
N SER A 18 -14.25 -2.05 3.26
CA SER A 18 -13.44 -0.86 3.10
C SER A 18 -12.04 -1.19 2.60
N GLU A 19 -11.39 -2.22 3.17
CA GLU A 19 -10.08 -2.71 2.75
C GLU A 19 -10.11 -3.22 1.31
N PHE A 20 -11.13 -4.00 0.96
CA PHE A 20 -11.33 -4.48 -0.41
C PHE A 20 -11.49 -3.32 -1.40
N GLY A 21 -12.43 -2.41 -1.11
CA GLY A 21 -12.77 -1.32 -1.99
C GLY A 21 -11.61 -0.35 -2.20
N ALA A 22 -10.97 0.09 -1.11
CA ALA A 22 -9.84 1.00 -1.15
C ALA A 22 -8.66 0.41 -1.94
N ASN A 23 -8.34 -0.87 -1.72
CA ASN A 23 -7.25 -1.53 -2.43
C ASN A 23 -7.58 -1.81 -3.90
N CYS A 24 -8.83 -2.13 -4.21
CA CYS A 24 -9.30 -2.27 -5.58
C CYS A 24 -9.17 -0.95 -6.36
N PHE A 25 -9.63 0.15 -5.76
CA PHE A 25 -9.50 1.48 -6.33
C PHE A 25 -8.04 1.88 -6.52
N LEU A 26 -7.23 1.73 -5.46
CA LEU A 26 -5.81 2.04 -5.48
C LEU A 26 -5.09 1.29 -6.60
N ALA A 27 -5.23 -0.04 -6.67
CA ALA A 27 -4.58 -0.85 -7.68
C ALA A 27 -4.99 -0.47 -9.11
N PHE A 28 -6.29 -0.31 -9.34
CA PHE A 28 -6.83 0.06 -10.64
C PHE A 28 -6.32 1.43 -11.11
N PHE A 29 -6.43 2.47 -10.28
CA PHE A 29 -6.05 3.82 -10.67
C PHE A 29 -4.53 4.03 -10.75
N VAL A 30 -3.73 3.31 -9.96
CA VAL A 30 -2.26 3.31 -10.11
C VAL A 30 -1.88 2.72 -11.48
N LEU A 31 -2.46 1.59 -11.89
CA LEU A 31 -2.19 1.01 -13.20
C LEU A 31 -2.71 1.89 -14.34
N LEU A 32 -3.90 2.48 -14.17
CA LEU A 32 -4.46 3.41 -15.15
C LEU A 32 -3.59 4.65 -15.32
N SER A 33 -3.09 5.24 -14.24
CA SER A 33 -2.18 6.39 -14.32
C SER A 33 -0.84 6.01 -14.98
N LEU A 34 -0.27 4.83 -14.67
CA LEU A 34 0.90 4.31 -15.37
C LEU A 34 0.67 4.17 -16.88
N TYR A 35 -0.49 3.63 -17.29
CA TYR A 35 -0.88 3.57 -18.71
C TYR A 35 -0.93 4.96 -19.34
N ILE A 36 -1.60 5.93 -18.69
CA ILE A 36 -1.72 7.30 -19.17
C ILE A 36 -0.33 7.95 -19.29
N PHE A 37 0.56 7.78 -18.30
CA PHE A 37 1.92 8.34 -18.35
C PHE A 37 2.74 7.77 -19.50
N LYS A 38 2.67 6.47 -19.72
CA LYS A 38 3.37 5.81 -20.84
C LYS A 38 2.85 6.33 -22.18
N ARG A 39 1.54 6.43 -22.33
CA ARG A 39 0.90 6.92 -23.56
C ARG A 39 1.20 8.40 -23.82
N ALA A 40 1.16 9.23 -22.78
CA ALA A 40 1.49 10.65 -22.86
C ALA A 40 3.01 10.92 -22.92
N LYS A 41 3.85 9.87 -22.84
CA LYS A 41 5.32 9.96 -22.71
C LYS A 41 5.75 10.89 -21.57
N ASN A 42 4.96 10.96 -20.49
CA ASN A 42 5.25 11.80 -19.35
C ASN A 42 6.31 11.15 -18.46
N THR A 43 7.48 11.79 -18.38
CA THR A 43 8.63 11.34 -17.57
C THR A 43 8.79 12.11 -16.26
N SER A 44 7.89 13.06 -15.96
CA SER A 44 7.97 13.89 -14.76
C SER A 44 7.68 13.07 -13.51
N LYS A 45 8.76 12.76 -12.79
CA LYS A 45 8.77 12.07 -11.50
C LYS A 45 7.89 12.74 -10.44
N ILE A 46 7.85 14.08 -10.43
CA ILE A 46 7.04 14.87 -9.52
C ILE A 46 5.54 14.66 -9.81
N ILE A 47 5.15 14.71 -11.09
CA ILE A 47 3.75 14.50 -11.50
C ILE A 47 3.30 13.07 -11.18
N GLN A 48 4.14 12.07 -11.45
CA GLN A 48 3.84 10.67 -11.12
C GLN A 48 3.64 10.48 -9.62
N SER A 49 4.53 11.04 -8.80
CA SER A 49 4.46 10.96 -7.34
C SER A 49 3.23 11.68 -6.77
N LEU A 50 2.90 12.85 -7.34
CA LEU A 50 1.70 13.60 -6.97
C LEU A 50 0.44 12.78 -7.26
N ILE A 51 0.32 12.21 -8.46
CA ILE A 51 -0.86 11.42 -8.86
C ILE A 51 -0.98 10.15 -8.01
N PHE A 52 0.10 9.42 -7.74
CA PHE A 52 0.05 8.26 -6.84
C PHE A 52 -0.40 8.64 -5.42
N THR A 53 0.07 9.80 -4.92
CA THR A 53 -0.38 10.33 -3.63
C THR A 53 -1.87 10.67 -3.66
N LEU A 54 -2.34 11.37 -4.70
CA LEU A 54 -3.75 11.74 -4.85
C LEU A 54 -4.66 10.51 -4.98
N ILE A 55 -4.24 9.50 -5.74
CA ILE A 55 -4.97 8.23 -5.83
C ILE A 55 -5.09 7.58 -4.44
N THR A 56 -4.00 7.55 -3.69
CA THR A 56 -4.00 7.03 -2.31
C THR A 56 -4.95 7.83 -1.44
N PHE A 57 -4.86 9.16 -1.45
CA PHE A 57 -5.73 10.07 -0.70
C PHE A 57 -7.21 9.84 -1.00
N VAL A 58 -7.58 9.78 -2.29
CA VAL A 58 -8.97 9.55 -2.71
C VAL A 58 -9.43 8.16 -2.28
N ALA A 59 -8.59 7.13 -2.38
CA ALA A 59 -8.92 5.80 -1.87
C ALA A 59 -9.25 5.83 -0.37
N ILE A 60 -8.43 6.54 0.44
CA ILE A 60 -8.67 6.67 1.88
C ILE A 60 -10.00 7.38 2.13
N VAL A 61 -10.14 8.61 1.62
CA VAL A 61 -11.25 9.50 1.95
C VAL A 61 -12.58 8.95 1.42
N MET A 62 -12.58 8.42 0.19
CA MET A 62 -13.80 7.90 -0.43
C MET A 62 -14.33 6.69 0.34
N PHE A 63 -13.49 5.69 0.61
CA PHE A 63 -13.97 4.51 1.31
C PHE A 63 -14.19 4.74 2.80
N TRP A 64 -13.47 5.68 3.42
CA TRP A 64 -13.77 6.12 4.78
C TRP A 64 -15.15 6.78 4.85
N GLY A 65 -15.43 7.73 3.96
CA GLY A 65 -16.72 8.41 3.87
C GLY A 65 -17.87 7.46 3.53
N LEU A 66 -17.67 6.53 2.60
CA LEU A 66 -18.67 5.51 2.27
C LEU A 66 -18.99 4.61 3.46
N MET A 67 -18.00 4.21 4.26
CA MET A 67 -18.26 3.36 5.41
C MET A 67 -18.97 4.10 6.54
N VAL A 68 -18.63 5.37 6.80
CA VAL A 68 -19.37 6.22 7.75
C VAL A 68 -20.83 6.37 7.33
N ALA A 69 -21.12 6.41 6.03
CA ALA A 69 -22.49 6.55 5.53
C ALA A 69 -23.33 5.26 5.63
N VAL A 70 -22.69 4.08 5.67
CA VAL A 70 -23.36 2.77 5.58
C VAL A 70 -23.27 1.98 6.90
N SER A 71 -22.49 2.44 7.86
CA SER A 71 -22.26 1.75 9.14
C SER A 71 -22.22 2.76 10.29
N ASP A 72 -22.85 2.40 11.41
CA ASP A 72 -22.80 3.19 12.65
C ASP A 72 -21.44 3.09 13.38
N ASP A 73 -20.57 2.18 12.94
CA ASP A 73 -19.22 2.00 13.48
C ASP A 73 -18.25 3.00 12.84
N THR A 74 -17.34 3.56 13.65
CA THR A 74 -16.22 4.35 13.11
C THR A 74 -15.30 3.44 12.30
N PRO A 75 -15.19 3.62 10.97
CA PRO A 75 -14.45 2.69 10.14
C PRO A 75 -12.95 2.85 10.37
N ILE A 76 -12.32 1.75 10.77
CA ILE A 76 -10.86 1.63 10.83
C ILE A 76 -10.41 1.10 9.47
N MET A 77 -9.51 1.83 8.83
CA MET A 77 -8.96 1.46 7.53
C MET A 77 -7.45 1.55 7.59
N TYR A 78 -6.80 0.42 7.35
CA TYR A 78 -5.37 0.27 7.29
C TYR A 78 -4.84 0.58 5.89
N ILE A 79 -5.55 0.12 4.85
CA ILE A 79 -5.20 0.21 3.41
C ILE A 79 -3.93 -0.55 3.04
N ASN A 80 -2.91 -0.50 3.89
CA ASN A 80 -1.58 -1.04 3.66
C ASN A 80 -1.25 -2.14 4.69
N PRO A 81 -0.69 -3.28 4.25
CA PRO A 81 -0.22 -4.35 5.13
C PRO A 81 0.74 -3.90 6.22
N ILE A 82 1.57 -2.87 5.96
CA ILE A 82 2.50 -2.31 6.94
C ILE A 82 1.76 -1.84 8.19
N SER A 83 0.64 -1.12 8.02
CA SER A 83 -0.17 -0.61 9.12
C SER A 83 -0.83 -1.75 9.90
N VAL A 84 -1.34 -2.78 9.20
CA VAL A 84 -1.97 -3.95 9.82
C VAL A 84 -0.99 -4.71 10.71
N LEU A 85 0.22 -4.99 10.19
CA LEU A 85 1.24 -5.73 10.92
C LEU A 85 1.79 -4.94 12.10
N PHE A 86 2.01 -3.63 11.93
CA PHE A 86 2.45 -2.76 13.00
C PHE A 86 1.40 -2.73 14.14
N ASP A 87 0.14 -2.45 13.82
CA ASP A 87 -0.93 -2.35 14.81
C ASP A 87 -1.18 -3.69 15.51
N ALA A 88 -1.05 -4.83 14.81
CA ALA A 88 -1.17 -6.16 15.41
C ALA A 88 -0.10 -6.45 16.47
N VAL A 89 1.15 -6.04 16.21
CA VAL A 89 2.22 -6.18 17.20
C VAL A 89 2.02 -5.23 18.37
N VAL A 90 1.63 -3.98 18.11
CA VAL A 90 1.36 -3.00 19.17
C VAL A 90 0.18 -3.41 20.06
N GLU A 91 -0.88 -3.99 19.50
CA GLU A 91 -2.07 -4.41 20.25
C GLU A 91 -1.77 -5.50 21.29
N THR A 92 -0.62 -6.17 21.20
CA THR A 92 -0.15 -7.09 22.24
C THR A 92 0.06 -6.42 23.61
N LEU A 93 0.20 -5.09 23.64
CA LEU A 93 0.23 -4.30 24.86
C LEU A 93 -1.12 -4.21 25.57
N ASN A 94 -2.22 -4.25 24.82
CA ASN A 94 -3.57 -4.06 25.35
C ASN A 94 -4.32 -5.40 25.55
N THR A 95 -3.89 -6.47 24.89
CA THR A 95 -4.51 -7.78 25.07
C THR A 95 -4.06 -8.41 26.39
N LYS A 96 -4.98 -8.43 27.37
CA LYS A 96 -4.80 -9.23 28.59
C LYS A 96 -4.94 -10.71 28.23
N GLY A 97 -3.84 -11.47 28.34
CA GLY A 97 -3.79 -12.91 28.10
C GLY A 97 -2.91 -13.31 26.92
N SER A 98 -3.45 -14.12 26.00
CA SER A 98 -2.69 -14.68 24.89
C SER A 98 -2.37 -13.64 23.81
N ILE A 99 -1.07 -13.48 23.50
CA ILE A 99 -0.54 -12.62 22.42
C ILE A 99 -1.23 -12.93 21.08
N PHE A 100 -1.61 -14.18 20.85
CA PHE A 100 -2.28 -14.61 19.62
C PHE A 100 -3.59 -13.87 19.34
N LYS A 101 -4.27 -13.35 20.39
CA LYS A 101 -5.52 -12.59 20.23
C LYS A 101 -5.33 -11.35 19.37
N SER A 102 -4.17 -10.69 19.44
CA SER A 102 -3.87 -9.46 18.66
C SER A 102 -3.67 -9.73 17.16
N PHE A 103 -3.53 -11.00 16.76
CA PHE A 103 -3.28 -11.41 15.38
C PHE A 103 -4.51 -12.04 14.71
N VAL A 104 -5.61 -12.20 15.43
CA VAL A 104 -6.81 -12.90 14.97
C VAL A 104 -7.41 -12.24 13.72
N GLY A 105 -7.45 -10.92 13.68
CA GLY A 105 -8.01 -10.17 12.56
C GLY A 105 -7.07 -10.01 11.37
N VAL A 106 -5.76 -10.25 11.55
CA VAL A 106 -4.75 -10.03 10.50
C VAL A 106 -5.04 -10.82 9.21
N PRO A 107 -5.35 -12.13 9.26
CA PRO A 107 -5.59 -12.91 8.05
C PRO A 107 -6.74 -12.38 7.19
N TYR A 108 -7.88 -11.98 7.79
CA TYR A 108 -9.00 -11.49 6.99
C TYR A 108 -8.72 -10.09 6.44
N ILE A 109 -8.12 -9.19 7.22
CA ILE A 109 -7.80 -7.83 6.75
C ILE A 109 -6.82 -7.89 5.57
N LEU A 110 -5.70 -8.60 5.74
CA LEU A 110 -4.73 -8.81 4.67
C LEU A 110 -5.35 -9.56 3.48
N GLY A 111 -6.24 -10.52 3.75
CA GLY A 111 -7.00 -11.24 2.73
C GLY A 111 -7.84 -10.31 1.85
N PHE A 112 -8.61 -9.39 2.44
CA PHE A 112 -9.43 -8.45 1.68
C PHE A 112 -8.60 -7.35 0.98
N GLN A 113 -7.47 -6.92 1.57
CA GLN A 113 -6.50 -6.05 0.88
C GLN A 113 -5.91 -6.73 -0.36
N PHE A 114 -5.54 -8.02 -0.25
CA PHE A 114 -5.05 -8.82 -1.35
C PHE A 114 -6.12 -9.01 -2.44
N LEU A 115 -7.32 -9.45 -2.05
CA LEU A 115 -8.44 -9.63 -2.98
C LEU A 115 -8.79 -8.32 -3.69
N GLY A 116 -8.87 -7.22 -2.96
CA GLY A 116 -9.11 -5.90 -3.52
C GLY A 116 -8.05 -5.52 -4.55
N SER A 117 -6.77 -5.63 -4.18
CA SER A 117 -5.66 -5.34 -5.09
C SER A 117 -5.71 -6.18 -6.37
N MET A 118 -5.96 -7.49 -6.25
CA MET A 118 -6.06 -8.40 -7.39
C MET A 118 -7.28 -8.08 -8.28
N SER A 119 -8.43 -7.77 -7.69
CA SER A 119 -9.61 -7.31 -8.41
C SER A 119 -9.32 -6.03 -9.20
N GLY A 120 -8.62 -5.05 -8.61
CA GLY A 120 -8.20 -3.83 -9.30
C GLY A 120 -7.27 -4.10 -10.48
N PHE A 121 -6.34 -5.05 -10.34
CA PHE A 121 -5.50 -5.53 -11.45
C PHE A 121 -6.32 -6.14 -12.59
N ILE A 122 -7.23 -7.06 -12.26
CA ILE A 122 -8.08 -7.74 -13.26
C ILE A 122 -8.94 -6.72 -14.01
N LEU A 123 -9.55 -5.78 -13.28
CA LEU A 123 -10.35 -4.71 -13.86
C LEU A 123 -9.53 -3.83 -14.82
N PHE A 124 -8.30 -3.47 -14.43
CA PHE A 124 -7.41 -2.71 -15.29
C PHE A 124 -7.06 -3.50 -16.56
N VAL A 125 -6.70 -4.78 -16.45
CA VAL A 125 -6.38 -5.62 -17.61
C VAL A 125 -7.56 -5.73 -18.57
N ALA A 126 -8.77 -5.98 -18.03
CA ALA A 126 -9.99 -6.02 -18.84
C ALA A 126 -10.22 -4.69 -19.57
N MET A 127 -10.11 -3.56 -18.86
CA MET A 127 -10.28 -2.23 -19.42
C MET A 127 -9.22 -1.88 -20.47
N PHE A 128 -7.97 -2.27 -20.23
CA PHE A 128 -6.87 -2.07 -21.18
C PHE A 128 -7.14 -2.73 -22.53
N TYR A 129 -7.67 -3.96 -22.53
CA TYR A 129 -8.06 -4.65 -23.76
C TYR A 129 -9.29 -4.01 -24.43
N LEU A 130 -10.22 -3.43 -23.66
CA LEU A 130 -11.32 -2.66 -24.23
C LEU A 130 -10.83 -1.39 -24.92
N PHE A 131 -9.91 -0.63 -24.31
CA PHE A 131 -9.32 0.56 -24.93
C PHE A 131 -8.57 0.26 -26.22
N LYS A 132 -7.92 -0.90 -26.31
CA LYS A 132 -7.24 -1.34 -27.54
C LYS A 132 -8.21 -1.61 -28.70
N LYS A 133 -9.48 -1.89 -28.42
CA LYS A 133 -10.51 -2.13 -29.45
C LYS A 133 -11.16 -0.84 -29.98
N ILE A 134 -10.97 0.30 -29.31
CA ILE A 134 -11.55 1.58 -29.76
C ILE A 134 -10.74 2.08 -30.97
N PRO A 135 -11.37 2.36 -32.13
CA PRO A 135 -10.70 2.84 -33.32
C PRO A 135 -9.88 4.12 -33.03
N SER A 136 -8.67 4.18 -33.58
CA SER A 136 -7.69 5.24 -33.33
C SER A 136 -8.10 6.63 -33.79
N ASN A 137 -9.20 6.78 -34.52
CA ASN A 137 -9.63 8.05 -35.09
C ASN A 137 -10.07 9.09 -34.03
N TYR A 138 -10.28 8.68 -32.78
CA TYR A 138 -10.60 9.59 -31.67
C TYR A 138 -9.37 10.07 -30.88
N PHE A 139 -8.20 9.46 -31.09
CA PHE A 139 -7.01 9.80 -30.33
C PHE A 139 -5.79 9.84 -31.25
N GLU A 140 -5.44 11.03 -31.70
CA GLU A 140 -4.23 11.30 -32.48
C GLU A 140 -2.99 10.82 -31.74
N ASN A 141 -2.08 10.16 -32.47
CA ASN A 141 -0.82 9.53 -32.04
C ASN A 141 -0.94 8.15 -31.38
N GLN A 142 -1.01 7.13 -32.24
CA GLN A 142 -0.78 5.72 -31.89
C GLN A 142 0.69 5.51 -31.46
N THR A 143 0.95 5.53 -30.16
CA THR A 143 1.97 4.64 -29.60
C THR A 143 1.25 3.42 -29.06
N SER A 144 1.54 2.25 -29.63
CA SER A 144 0.98 0.97 -29.21
C SER A 144 1.60 0.56 -27.86
N VAL A 145 1.29 1.31 -26.79
CA VAL A 145 1.74 0.98 -25.44
C VAL A 145 1.29 -0.42 -25.12
N THR A 146 2.25 -1.32 -24.90
CA THR A 146 1.96 -2.72 -24.58
C THR A 146 1.71 -2.88 -23.08
N LEU A 147 0.96 -3.91 -22.70
CA LEU A 147 0.79 -4.26 -21.28
C LEU A 147 2.15 -4.50 -20.61
N LYS A 148 3.12 -5.05 -21.35
CA LYS A 148 4.51 -5.26 -20.91
C LYS A 148 5.18 -3.94 -20.52
N GLU A 149 5.00 -2.86 -21.28
CA GLU A 149 5.61 -1.54 -21.00
C GLU A 149 5.04 -0.84 -19.78
N ILE A 150 3.79 -1.15 -19.41
CA ILE A 150 3.11 -0.60 -18.23
C ILE A 150 3.57 -1.34 -16.97
N LEU A 151 3.81 -2.65 -17.08
CA LEU A 151 4.01 -3.57 -15.96
C LEU A 151 5.47 -3.89 -15.64
N PHE A 152 6.39 -3.77 -16.59
CA PHE A 152 7.81 -4.04 -16.33
C PHE A 152 8.39 -2.95 -15.42
N GLN A 153 8.41 -3.24 -14.13
CA GLN A 153 9.35 -2.64 -13.20
C GLN A 153 10.77 -2.97 -13.68
N ASN A 154 11.68 -2.03 -13.48
CA ASN A 154 13.09 -2.19 -13.82
C ASN A 154 13.75 -3.18 -12.85
N HIS A 155 13.45 -4.48 -12.97
CA HIS A 155 14.07 -5.53 -12.17
C HIS A 155 15.56 -5.73 -12.50
N ASN A 156 16.12 -4.95 -13.42
CA ASN A 156 17.54 -4.98 -13.81
C ASN A 156 18.48 -4.45 -12.72
N GLU A 157 17.96 -3.89 -11.62
CA GLU A 157 18.78 -3.44 -10.50
C GLU A 157 19.55 -4.60 -9.84
N LYS A 158 20.78 -4.32 -9.39
CA LYS A 158 21.55 -5.28 -8.58
C LYS A 158 20.79 -5.55 -7.28
N THR A 159 20.68 -6.83 -6.89
CA THR A 159 19.87 -7.24 -5.72
C THR A 159 20.25 -6.48 -4.44
N LEU A 160 21.54 -6.23 -4.18
CA LEU A 160 21.96 -5.50 -2.98
C LEU A 160 21.44 -4.05 -2.97
N ALA A 161 21.59 -3.34 -4.10
CA ALA A 161 21.11 -1.97 -4.25
C ALA A 161 19.57 -1.91 -4.11
N PHE A 162 18.87 -2.87 -4.73
CA PHE A 162 17.43 -3.04 -4.59
C PHE A 162 17.01 -3.24 -3.12
N THR A 163 17.69 -4.16 -2.40
CA THR A 163 17.39 -4.48 -0.99
C THR A 163 17.57 -3.27 -0.10
N ILE A 164 18.68 -2.54 -0.23
CA ILE A 164 18.97 -1.34 0.55
C ILE A 164 17.91 -0.27 0.30
N LYS A 165 17.60 0.00 -0.98
CA LYS A 165 16.58 0.95 -1.39
C LYS A 165 15.22 0.63 -0.76
N GLU A 166 14.73 -0.59 -0.96
CA GLU A 166 13.44 -1.04 -0.46
C GLU A 166 13.39 -0.96 1.07
N THR A 167 14.45 -1.38 1.76
CA THR A 167 14.53 -1.31 3.22
C THR A 167 14.39 0.13 3.72
N ILE A 168 15.15 1.08 3.14
CA ILE A 168 15.12 2.49 3.56
C ILE A 168 13.73 3.10 3.35
N PHE A 169 13.15 2.95 2.15
CA PHE A 169 11.87 3.59 1.85
C PHE A 169 10.69 2.93 2.57
N VAL A 170 10.67 1.60 2.71
CA VAL A 170 9.65 0.91 3.50
C VAL A 170 9.78 1.27 4.99
N PHE A 171 11.00 1.43 5.51
CA PHE A 171 11.22 1.89 6.89
C PHE A 171 10.71 3.31 7.12
N LEU A 172 11.04 4.26 6.23
CA LEU A 172 10.53 5.63 6.29
C LEU A 172 9.01 5.67 6.20
N LEU A 173 8.43 4.88 5.28
CA LEU A 173 6.98 4.76 5.14
C LEU A 173 6.35 4.19 6.41
N ALA A 174 6.89 3.09 6.95
CA ALA A 174 6.38 2.42 8.15
C ALA A 174 6.36 3.36 9.36
N ILE A 175 7.46 4.06 9.64
CA ILE A 175 7.49 5.06 10.72
C ILE A 175 6.42 6.12 10.50
N THR A 176 6.35 6.69 9.30
CA THR A 176 5.44 7.79 9.00
C THR A 176 3.98 7.39 9.19
N ILE A 177 3.53 6.35 8.49
CA ILE A 177 2.10 6.02 8.43
C ILE A 177 1.59 5.47 9.77
N THR A 178 2.48 4.88 10.58
CA THR A 178 2.12 4.31 11.88
C THR A 178 2.23 5.34 13.01
N MET A 179 3.22 6.24 12.99
CA MET A 179 3.42 7.21 14.07
C MET A 179 2.54 8.46 13.93
N THR A 180 2.29 8.95 12.72
CA THR A 180 1.51 10.18 12.50
C THR A 180 0.13 10.15 13.16
N PRO A 181 -0.68 9.09 13.03
CA PRO A 181 -1.99 9.02 13.69
C PRO A 181 -1.93 8.99 15.22
N ARG A 182 -0.74 8.79 15.80
CA ARG A 182 -0.49 8.64 17.23
C ARG A 182 0.17 9.87 17.85
N ILE A 183 0.31 10.96 17.09
CA ILE A 183 0.70 12.26 17.63
C ILE A 183 -0.38 12.69 18.63
N PRO A 184 -0.03 13.00 19.89
CA PRO A 184 -1.00 13.10 20.97
C PRO A 184 -2.05 14.19 20.73
N HIS A 185 -3.27 13.95 21.25
CA HIS A 185 -4.42 14.85 21.17
C HIS A 185 -4.17 16.26 21.73
N THR A 186 -3.09 16.48 22.48
CA THR A 186 -2.61 17.81 22.87
C THR A 186 -2.38 18.74 21.68
N TYR A 187 -2.14 18.21 20.48
CA TYR A 187 -2.03 18.99 19.24
C TYR A 187 -3.36 19.12 18.47
N SER A 188 -4.48 18.57 18.98
CA SER A 188 -5.85 18.71 18.43
C SER A 188 -6.02 18.34 16.94
N LEU A 189 -5.13 17.50 16.39
CA LEU A 189 -5.25 17.07 15.00
C LEU A 189 -6.47 16.14 14.86
N ASN A 190 -7.44 16.54 14.03
CA ASN A 190 -8.53 15.65 13.67
C ASN A 190 -8.04 14.58 12.66
N HIS A 191 -8.85 13.55 12.42
CA HIS A 191 -8.52 12.45 11.51
C HIS A 191 -8.17 12.96 10.09
N PHE A 192 -8.94 13.92 9.58
CA PHE A 192 -8.74 14.48 8.25
C PHE A 192 -7.39 15.21 8.12
N THR A 193 -7.01 16.02 9.10
CA THR A 193 -5.70 16.69 9.14
C THR A 193 -4.56 15.67 9.22
N SER A 194 -4.73 14.60 9.99
CA SER A 194 -3.75 13.50 10.08
C SER A 194 -3.56 12.79 8.74
N VAL A 195 -4.65 12.57 8.00
CA VAL A 195 -4.60 12.02 6.63
C VAL A 195 -3.86 12.98 5.69
N ILE A 196 -4.13 14.29 5.72
CA ILE A 196 -3.42 15.28 4.90
C ILE A 196 -1.92 15.26 5.18
N LEU A 197 -1.52 15.24 6.46
CA LEU A 197 -0.11 15.20 6.84
C LEU A 197 0.57 13.92 6.35
N ASN A 198 -0.11 12.77 6.47
CA ASN A 198 0.35 11.51 5.89
C ASN A 198 0.51 11.60 4.36
N MET A 199 -0.37 12.31 3.65
CA MET A 199 -0.25 12.49 2.20
C MET A 199 0.92 13.39 1.82
N ILE A 200 1.19 14.45 2.57
CA ILE A 200 2.36 15.31 2.34
C ILE A 200 3.64 14.48 2.49
N ILE A 201 3.75 13.68 3.54
CA ILE A 201 4.94 12.86 3.77
C ILE A 201 5.03 11.73 2.72
N LEU A 202 3.92 11.07 2.38
CA LEU A 202 3.86 10.07 1.32
C LEU A 202 4.33 10.66 -0.01
N PHE A 203 3.89 11.87 -0.36
CA PHE A 203 4.33 12.58 -1.55
C PHE A 203 5.84 12.82 -1.54
N THR A 204 6.41 13.26 -0.41
CA THR A 204 7.86 13.44 -0.26
C THR A 204 8.62 12.13 -0.44
N ILE A 205 8.19 11.05 0.23
CA ILE A 205 8.80 9.72 0.13
C ILE A 205 8.74 9.21 -1.32
N LEU A 206 7.56 9.29 -1.96
CA LEU A 206 7.39 8.86 -3.35
C LEU A 206 8.25 9.68 -4.30
N THR A 207 8.30 11.00 -4.12
CA THR A 207 9.12 11.90 -4.95
C THR A 207 10.60 11.55 -4.84
N ILE A 208 11.14 11.36 -3.65
CA ILE A 208 12.54 10.95 -3.47
C ILE A 208 12.77 9.55 -4.06
N SER A 209 11.88 8.60 -3.77
CA SER A 209 12.01 7.22 -4.24
C SER A 209 11.91 7.09 -5.77
N SER A 210 11.22 8.00 -6.45
CA SER A 210 11.09 8.03 -7.91
C SER A 210 12.45 8.19 -8.62
N TYR A 211 13.44 8.78 -7.96
CA TYR A 211 14.82 8.85 -8.46
C TYR A 211 15.55 7.52 -8.41
N PHE A 212 15.01 6.54 -7.67
CA PHE A 212 15.49 5.18 -7.53
C PHE A 212 14.51 4.13 -8.12
N ASN A 213 13.79 4.50 -9.18
CA ASN A 213 12.77 3.66 -9.86
C ASN A 213 11.56 3.28 -8.98
N PHE A 214 11.24 4.10 -7.97
CA PHE A 214 10.24 3.82 -6.94
C PHE A 214 10.56 2.56 -6.11
N PHE A 215 9.84 2.40 -5.00
CA PHE A 215 9.88 1.22 -4.14
C PHE A 215 8.51 0.55 -4.11
N ALA A 216 8.44 -0.68 -3.60
CA ALA A 216 7.18 -1.39 -3.44
C ALA A 216 6.37 -0.84 -2.24
N PHE A 217 5.71 0.29 -2.45
CA PHE A 217 4.91 0.95 -1.41
C PHE A 217 3.73 0.09 -0.90
N HIS A 218 3.30 -0.91 -1.68
CA HIS A 218 2.23 -1.83 -1.33
C HIS A 218 2.53 -3.24 -1.88
N ILE A 219 2.71 -4.24 -0.99
CA ILE A 219 3.18 -5.57 -1.39
C ILE A 219 2.18 -6.35 -2.26
N PHE A 220 0.88 -6.15 -2.07
CA PHE A 220 -0.11 -6.81 -2.93
C PHE A 220 -0.16 -6.20 -4.34
N LEU A 221 0.18 -4.92 -4.47
CA LEU A 221 0.40 -4.31 -5.78
C LEU A 221 1.64 -4.91 -6.45
N ALA A 222 2.75 -5.01 -5.70
CA ALA A 222 3.98 -5.65 -6.17
C ALA A 222 3.78 -7.12 -6.54
N THR A 223 2.86 -7.82 -5.86
CA THR A 223 2.48 -9.22 -6.18
C THR A 223 1.85 -9.29 -7.57
N GLY A 224 0.91 -8.40 -7.89
CA GLY A 224 0.30 -8.34 -9.23
C GLY A 224 1.32 -8.05 -10.32
N PHE A 225 2.23 -7.10 -10.08
CA PHE A 225 3.35 -6.83 -11.00
C PHE A 225 4.27 -8.06 -11.17
N ALA A 226 4.63 -8.74 -10.08
CA ALA A 226 5.50 -9.91 -10.12
C ALA A 226 4.87 -11.06 -10.91
N ILE A 227 3.59 -11.39 -10.67
CA ILE A 227 2.86 -12.44 -11.39
C ILE A 227 2.86 -12.14 -12.90
N LEU A 228 2.48 -10.93 -13.29
CA LEU A 228 2.38 -10.57 -14.70
C LEU A 228 3.76 -10.51 -15.38
N ASN A 229 4.78 -9.98 -14.69
CA ASN A 229 6.15 -9.98 -15.21
C ASN A 229 6.72 -11.40 -15.34
N LEU A 230 6.34 -12.35 -14.47
CA LEU A 230 6.73 -13.76 -14.60
C LEU A 230 6.08 -14.44 -15.81
N ILE A 231 4.81 -14.16 -16.07
CA ILE A 231 4.08 -14.67 -17.25
C ILE A 231 4.70 -14.13 -18.55
N LEU A 232 5.10 -12.86 -18.57
CA LEU A 232 5.64 -12.17 -19.74
C LEU A 232 7.17 -12.25 -19.89
N ALA A 233 7.87 -12.92 -18.97
CA ALA A 233 9.32 -13.02 -18.99
C ALA A 233 9.80 -14.11 -19.96
N ASP A 234 10.67 -13.70 -20.89
CA ASP A 234 11.17 -14.56 -21.97
C ASP A 234 12.39 -15.42 -21.56
N ASP A 235 13.07 -15.09 -20.46
CA ASP A 235 14.31 -15.75 -20.00
C ASP A 235 14.23 -16.14 -18.52
N ASN A 236 14.75 -17.33 -18.20
CA ASN A 236 14.87 -17.88 -16.85
C ASN A 236 15.68 -16.99 -15.91
N LYS A 237 16.74 -16.32 -16.39
CA LYS A 237 17.52 -15.41 -15.52
C LYS A 237 16.66 -14.25 -15.00
N LYS A 238 15.83 -13.67 -15.87
CA LYS A 238 14.87 -12.61 -15.51
C LYS A 238 13.82 -13.12 -14.53
N LYS A 239 13.28 -14.32 -14.75
CA LYS A 239 12.32 -14.96 -13.83
C LYS A 239 12.90 -15.13 -12.43
N THR A 240 14.12 -15.65 -12.32
CA THR A 240 14.80 -15.80 -11.03
C THR A 240 15.01 -14.45 -10.33
N GLN A 241 15.37 -13.40 -11.06
CA GLN A 241 15.54 -12.06 -10.49
C GLN A 241 14.20 -11.47 -9.99
N ILE A 242 13.12 -11.62 -10.75
CA ILE A 242 11.77 -11.19 -10.36
C ILE A 242 11.35 -11.90 -9.06
N ILE A 243 11.49 -13.24 -9.00
CA ILE A 243 11.15 -14.03 -7.80
C ILE A 243 11.97 -13.57 -6.60
N LYS A 244 13.28 -13.41 -6.78
CA LYS A 244 14.18 -12.98 -5.71
C LYS A 244 13.80 -11.59 -5.17
N HIS A 245 13.59 -10.62 -6.06
CA HIS A 245 13.21 -9.26 -5.66
C HIS A 245 11.84 -9.23 -4.98
N TYR A 246 10.89 -10.04 -5.45
CA TYR A 246 9.57 -10.18 -4.82
C TYR A 246 9.67 -10.69 -3.38
N PHE A 247 10.41 -11.78 -3.15
CA PHE A 247 10.57 -12.32 -1.79
C PHE A 247 11.33 -11.39 -0.86
N ILE A 248 12.27 -10.60 -1.39
CA ILE A 248 12.93 -9.53 -0.63
C ILE A 248 11.91 -8.47 -0.20
N ASN A 249 11.06 -8.00 -1.12
CA ASN A 249 10.02 -7.03 -0.79
C ASN A 249 9.04 -7.59 0.24
N LEU A 250 8.61 -8.86 0.08
CA LEU A 250 7.73 -9.52 1.05
C LEU A 250 8.38 -9.59 2.44
N ALA A 251 9.64 -10.00 2.52
CA ALA A 251 10.38 -10.08 3.77
C ALA A 251 10.53 -8.69 4.43
N ILE A 252 10.85 -7.66 3.64
CA ILE A 252 10.97 -6.28 4.13
C ILE A 252 9.61 -5.75 4.61
N THR A 253 8.53 -5.95 3.84
CA THR A 253 7.17 -5.53 4.23
C THR A 253 6.70 -6.20 5.52
N ILE A 254 7.18 -7.41 5.84
CA ILE A 254 6.86 -8.08 7.10
C ILE A 254 7.79 -7.62 8.23
N ALA A 255 9.10 -7.67 8.01
CA ALA A 255 10.09 -7.45 9.06
C ALA A 255 10.12 -5.99 9.54
N VAL A 256 10.05 -5.03 8.63
CA VAL A 256 10.15 -3.60 8.96
C VAL A 256 9.05 -3.13 9.92
N PRO A 257 7.73 -3.31 9.66
CA PRO A 257 6.70 -2.87 10.59
C PRO A 257 6.79 -3.57 11.94
N ILE A 258 7.20 -4.85 11.99
CA ILE A 258 7.43 -5.58 13.25
C ILE A 258 8.57 -4.93 14.04
N ILE A 259 9.71 -4.65 13.40
CA ILE A 259 10.86 -3.99 14.04
C ILE A 259 10.45 -2.61 14.56
N VAL A 260 9.76 -1.81 13.74
CA VAL A 260 9.27 -0.47 14.15
C VAL A 260 8.31 -0.59 15.33
N ALA A 261 7.38 -1.53 15.32
CA ALA A 261 6.46 -1.78 16.43
C ALA A 261 7.18 -2.20 17.72
N LEU A 262 8.16 -3.11 17.64
CA LEU A 262 8.95 -3.54 18.79
C LEU A 262 9.76 -2.38 19.40
N ILE A 263 10.35 -1.52 18.56
CA ILE A 263 11.02 -0.30 19.02
C ILE A 263 10.02 0.62 19.73
N THR A 264 8.84 0.85 19.15
CA THR A 264 7.78 1.65 19.78
C THR A 264 7.37 1.09 21.15
N ILE A 265 7.15 -0.22 21.24
CA ILE A 265 6.85 -0.91 22.51
C ILE A 265 7.97 -0.71 23.53
N GLY A 266 9.23 -0.82 23.09
CA GLY A 266 10.41 -0.61 23.94
C GLY A 266 10.49 0.80 24.52
N ILE A 267 10.33 1.82 23.67
CA ILE A 267 10.27 3.24 24.08
C ILE A 267 9.14 3.45 25.08
N TYR A 268 7.96 2.89 24.79
CA TYR A 268 6.77 3.04 25.59
C TYR A 268 6.91 2.42 27.00
N LYS A 269 7.39 1.17 27.10
CA LYS A 269 7.64 0.51 28.39
C LYS A 269 8.77 1.17 29.17
N GLY A 270 9.82 1.64 28.48
CA GLY A 270 10.95 2.34 29.10
C GLY A 270 10.59 3.73 29.67
N GLY A 271 9.66 4.44 29.03
CA GLY A 271 9.23 5.78 29.43
C GLY A 271 8.13 5.85 30.49
N LYS A 272 7.59 4.70 30.96
CA LYS A 272 6.39 4.64 31.85
C LYS A 272 5.19 5.44 31.33
N HIS A 273 5.04 5.58 30.02
CA HIS A 273 3.87 6.26 29.44
C HIS A 273 2.64 5.34 29.51
N THR A 274 1.42 5.87 29.38
CA THR A 274 0.16 5.10 29.17
C THR A 274 -0.15 5.05 27.67
N TYR A 275 -0.45 3.86 27.10
CA TYR A 275 -0.67 3.66 25.67
C TYR A 275 -2.11 4.05 25.44
N VAL A 276 -2.33 5.32 25.13
CA VAL A 276 -3.66 5.85 24.91
C VAL A 276 -3.92 5.78 23.40
N TYR A 277 -4.91 4.98 23.03
CA TYR A 277 -5.68 5.19 21.80
C TYR A 277 -6.82 6.16 22.10
#